data_AF-A0A554MV23-F1
#
_entry.id   AF-A0A554MV23-F1
#
_cell.length_a   1.000
_cell.length_b   1.000
_cell.length_c   1.000
_cell.angle_alpha   90.00
_cell.angle_beta   90.00
_cell.angle_gamma   90.00
#
_symmetry.space_group_name_H-M   'P 1'
#
loop_
_entity.id
_entity.type
_entity.pdbx_description
1 polymer ?
#
loop_
_entity_poly.entity_id
_entity_poly.type
_entity_poly.pdbx_seq_one_letter_code
_entity_poly.pdbx_strand_id
1 'polypeptide(L)'
;MDSKDDSHVGRDLKTSDSASDTFDRRSILRTLGTGLVAFGGTSGSALAQTDQDSESGDRLFEVSYGADSELVAPFNGTEPITDVYDYSGVTAGIELQKEDTARLFLYDGPNGLSLGTVLDSTSSNDGGQTGYEIDGFPADGAWVIKDDPGDTYGTKPAWSWNSGGNTDGGVIRGGFDGEFEITITPELNEGRDDPQNDEDGIVNGWEFVHGEFENGSFQNVEVIDLEVNDEPQSVTITPSGQQDSGPGDGGQAPVELSLEAPETVQPGETMTVTAELTNRDVPEPSSGAIELTPVPEPLSVAGASANPVFLGFAGNALPAVGESVTQQFEIAVSQEAAVEQELTLETEATLQNSEVTRNATTTQTVTITDQQDPVERFDQNGEPGIQGDEVLDAISEFNEGGDVEATDVLDVISAFNENSG
;
A
#
# COMPACT_ATOMS: atom_id res chain seq x y z
N MET A 1 -58.51 45.74 17.48
CA MET A 1 -59.02 45.11 18.73
C MET A 1 -58.59 43.67 18.63
N ASP A 2 -57.36 43.38 19.04
CA ASP A 2 -57.00 42.80 20.37
C ASP A 2 -57.61 41.40 20.51
N SER A 3 -56.91 40.30 20.78
CA SER A 3 -55.70 40.02 21.58
C SER A 3 -55.17 38.65 21.10
N LYS A 4 -53.87 38.49 20.78
CA LYS A 4 -52.83 37.83 21.61
C LYS A 4 -53.30 36.63 22.44
N ASP A 5 -52.72 35.47 22.13
CA ASP A 5 -52.24 34.53 23.15
C ASP A 5 -51.00 33.77 22.63
N ASP A 6 -49.87 34.09 23.25
CA ASP A 6 -48.53 33.56 23.04
C ASP A 6 -48.26 32.60 24.21
N SER A 7 -47.97 31.33 23.94
CA SER A 7 -47.48 30.40 24.98
C SER A 7 -46.10 29.91 24.62
N HIS A 8 -45.10 30.63 25.14
CA HIS A 8 -43.71 30.20 25.19
C HIS A 8 -43.54 29.08 26.23
N VAL A 9 -43.14 27.90 25.77
CA VAL A 9 -42.60 26.83 26.63
C VAL A 9 -41.08 27.00 26.65
N GLY A 10 -40.57 27.58 27.73
CA GLY A 10 -39.13 27.58 28.03
C GLY A 10 -38.70 26.20 28.51
N ARG A 11 -37.76 25.58 27.80
CA ARG A 11 -36.96 24.47 28.35
C ARG A 11 -35.59 25.01 28.72
N ASP A 12 -35.29 24.91 30.01
CA ASP A 12 -33.97 25.14 30.60
C ASP A 12 -32.96 24.14 30.00
N LEU A 13 -31.98 24.66 29.25
CA LEU A 13 -30.74 23.94 28.94
C LEU A 13 -29.84 24.00 30.17
N LYS A 14 -29.81 22.91 30.94
CA LYS A 14 -28.75 22.66 31.92
C LYS A 14 -27.50 22.24 31.16
N THR A 15 -26.48 23.09 31.17
CA THR A 15 -25.10 22.72 30.84
C THR A 15 -24.55 21.85 31.96
N SER A 16 -24.34 20.56 31.70
CA SER A 16 -23.54 19.69 32.55
C SER A 16 -22.10 19.67 32.03
N ASP A 17 -21.25 20.41 32.72
CA ASP A 17 -19.82 20.12 32.83
C ASP A 17 -19.62 18.74 33.49
N SER A 18 -18.49 18.10 33.19
CA SER A 18 -17.88 16.87 33.75
C SER A 18 -17.93 15.69 32.75
N ALA A 19 -16.85 14.98 32.43
CA ALA A 19 -15.48 14.98 32.91
C ALA A 19 -14.58 14.43 31.79
N SER A 20 -13.36 14.93 31.67
CA SER A 20 -12.31 14.33 30.86
C SER A 20 -11.98 12.94 31.41
N ASP A 21 -12.31 11.89 30.66
CA ASP A 21 -11.94 10.52 31.02
C ASP A 21 -10.49 10.29 30.56
N THR A 22 -9.59 10.27 31.54
CA THR A 22 -8.19 9.91 31.38
C THR A 22 -8.12 8.40 31.19
N PHE A 23 -7.84 7.93 29.98
CA PHE A 23 -7.59 6.52 29.71
C PHE A 23 -6.33 6.04 30.45
N ASP A 24 -6.54 5.23 31.49
CA ASP A 24 -5.50 4.57 32.29
C ASP A 24 -4.98 3.33 31.55
N ARG A 25 -3.92 3.49 30.75
CA ARG A 25 -3.23 2.38 30.06
C ARG A 25 -2.28 1.65 31.00
N ARG A 26 -2.79 0.89 31.97
CA ARG A 26 -1.98 -0.12 32.70
C ARG A 26 -2.83 -1.28 33.21
N SER A 27 -2.70 -2.45 32.59
CA SER A 27 -2.55 -3.75 33.30
C SER A 27 -2.58 -4.94 32.33
N ILE A 28 -1.41 -5.38 31.85
CA ILE A 28 -1.19 -6.82 31.55
C ILE A 28 0.18 -7.20 32.12
N LEU A 29 0.17 -7.72 33.34
CA LEU A 29 1.32 -8.38 33.99
C LEU A 29 1.04 -9.89 33.95
N ARG A 30 1.59 -10.60 32.96
CA ARG A 30 1.59 -12.07 32.95
C ARG A 30 2.76 -12.59 33.78
N THR A 31 2.40 -13.35 34.80
CA THR A 31 3.28 -14.07 35.72
C THR A 31 3.84 -15.31 35.01
N LEU A 32 5.16 -15.36 34.76
CA LEU A 32 5.83 -16.59 34.38
C LEU A 32 6.31 -17.32 35.63
N GLY A 33 5.61 -18.42 35.95
CA GLY A 33 5.96 -19.34 37.02
C GLY A 33 7.25 -20.09 36.72
N THR A 34 8.19 -20.00 37.64
CA THR A 34 9.45 -20.75 37.62
C THR A 34 9.18 -22.23 37.93
N GLY A 35 9.23 -23.08 36.91
CA GLY A 35 9.14 -24.54 37.05
C GLY A 35 10.47 -25.21 36.74
N LEU A 36 11.30 -25.42 37.77
CA LEU A 36 12.54 -26.19 37.68
C LEU A 36 12.21 -27.69 37.70
N VAL A 37 12.48 -28.43 36.62
CA VAL A 37 12.47 -29.91 36.64
C VAL A 37 13.80 -30.42 36.10
N ALA A 38 14.54 -31.10 36.96
CA ALA A 38 15.77 -31.82 36.66
C ALA A 38 15.46 -33.31 36.51
N PHE A 39 15.73 -33.88 35.33
CA PHE A 39 15.98 -35.31 35.05
C PHE A 39 16.89 -35.34 33.81
N GLY A 40 18.05 -35.98 33.77
CA GLY A 40 18.31 -37.39 34.11
C GLY A 40 18.30 -38.19 32.80
N GLY A 41 19.46 -38.35 32.15
CA GLY A 41 19.54 -38.69 30.73
C GLY A 41 19.22 -40.13 30.31
N THR A 42 19.00 -40.29 29.01
CA THR A 42 19.33 -41.45 28.17
C THR A 42 19.33 -41.01 26.72
N SER A 43 20.41 -41.29 25.98
CA SER A 43 20.54 -41.00 24.56
C SER A 43 19.56 -41.85 23.74
N GLY A 44 18.60 -41.20 23.10
CA GLY A 44 17.75 -41.76 22.06
C GLY A 44 17.54 -40.68 21.00
N SER A 45 17.89 -40.99 19.75
CA SER A 45 17.64 -40.12 18.60
C SER A 45 16.12 -39.95 18.43
N ALA A 46 15.59 -38.83 18.91
CA ALA A 46 14.26 -38.35 18.55
C ALA A 46 14.44 -37.42 17.34
N LEU A 47 13.74 -37.73 16.25
CA LEU A 47 13.51 -36.77 15.17
C LEU A 47 12.68 -35.64 15.79
N ALA A 48 13.32 -34.51 16.07
CA ALA A 48 12.61 -33.27 16.33
C ALA A 48 12.04 -32.82 14.98
N GLN A 49 10.76 -33.10 14.79
CA GLN A 49 9.97 -32.46 13.76
C GLN A 49 9.71 -31.06 14.30
N THR A 50 10.55 -30.12 13.89
CA THR A 50 10.35 -28.70 14.17
C THR A 50 9.16 -28.29 13.31
N ASP A 51 8.00 -28.10 13.94
CA ASP A 51 6.90 -27.36 13.31
C ASP A 51 7.45 -25.95 13.06
N GLN A 52 7.87 -25.70 11.81
CA GLN A 52 8.11 -24.36 11.30
C GLN A 52 6.73 -23.73 11.08
N ASP A 53 6.17 -23.16 12.13
CA ASP A 53 5.22 -22.07 11.97
C ASP A 53 6.03 -20.90 11.42
N SER A 54 6.06 -20.78 10.09
CA SER A 54 6.41 -19.52 9.46
C SER A 54 5.36 -18.52 9.94
N GLU A 55 5.71 -17.71 10.93
CA GLU A 55 5.03 -16.43 11.19
C GLU A 55 5.21 -15.59 9.91
N SER A 56 4.30 -15.82 8.95
CA SER A 56 4.02 -14.90 7.87
C SER A 56 3.63 -13.62 8.57
N GLY A 57 4.54 -12.63 8.62
CA GLY A 57 4.23 -11.34 9.21
C GLY A 57 2.94 -10.83 8.60
N ASP A 58 1.93 -10.60 9.42
CA ASP A 58 0.60 -10.21 8.94
C ASP A 58 0.74 -8.97 8.05
N ARG A 59 0.43 -9.12 6.76
CA ARG A 59 0.36 -8.00 5.83
C ARG A 59 -0.79 -7.12 6.30
N LEU A 60 -0.50 -5.86 6.63
CA LEU A 60 -1.52 -4.90 7.03
C LEU A 60 -1.93 -4.04 5.82
N PHE A 61 -3.19 -3.63 5.84
CA PHE A 61 -3.80 -2.78 4.82
C PHE A 61 -4.40 -1.56 5.50
N GLU A 62 -4.23 -0.40 4.90
CA GLU A 62 -4.91 0.81 5.34
C GLU A 62 -6.25 0.90 4.61
N VAL A 63 -7.33 1.00 5.39
CA VAL A 63 -8.71 1.17 4.91
C VAL A 63 -9.14 2.59 5.25
N SER A 64 -9.13 3.47 4.26
CA SER A 64 -9.52 4.88 4.40
C SER A 64 -10.97 5.10 3.95
N TYR A 65 -11.74 5.85 4.73
CA TYR A 65 -13.14 6.17 4.44
C TYR A 65 -13.50 7.54 5.03
N GLY A 66 -13.97 8.45 4.18
CA GLY A 66 -14.21 9.84 4.58
C GLY A 66 -12.92 10.53 5.05
N ALA A 67 -12.85 10.86 6.35
CA ALA A 67 -11.67 11.48 6.98
C ALA A 67 -10.93 10.52 7.93
N ASP A 68 -11.44 9.29 8.07
CA ASP A 68 -10.94 8.28 8.97
C ASP A 68 -10.16 7.21 8.20
N SER A 69 -9.30 6.50 8.91
CA SER A 69 -8.48 5.42 8.38
C SER A 69 -8.17 4.41 9.47
N GLU A 70 -8.23 3.12 9.13
CA GLU A 70 -7.90 2.02 10.04
C GLU A 70 -6.96 1.01 9.37
N LEU A 71 -6.03 0.45 10.17
CA LEU A 71 -5.17 -0.65 9.73
C LEU A 71 -5.86 -1.99 9.99
N VAL A 72 -6.00 -2.81 8.97
CA VAL A 72 -6.63 -4.13 9.04
C VAL A 72 -5.67 -5.22 8.57
N ALA A 73 -5.76 -6.38 9.19
CA ALA A 73 -5.18 -7.61 8.66
C ALA A 73 -6.22 -8.34 7.80
N PRO A 74 -5.83 -8.97 6.68
CA PRO A 74 -6.74 -9.82 5.93
C PRO A 74 -7.07 -11.07 6.75
N PHE A 75 -8.17 -11.73 6.42
CA PHE A 75 -8.42 -13.08 6.88
C PHE A 75 -7.36 -14.02 6.28
N ASN A 76 -6.47 -14.56 7.11
CA ASN A 76 -5.39 -15.46 6.69
C ASN A 76 -5.87 -16.91 6.68
N GLY A 77 -5.87 -17.56 5.51
CA GLY A 77 -6.31 -18.95 5.39
C GLY A 77 -5.37 -19.82 4.54
N THR A 78 -5.30 -21.11 4.88
CA THR A 78 -4.48 -22.08 4.13
C THR A 78 -5.20 -22.65 2.89
N GLU A 79 -6.50 -22.38 2.76
CA GLU A 79 -7.35 -22.88 1.70
C GLU A 79 -7.59 -21.78 0.64
N PRO A 80 -7.71 -22.11 -0.65
CA PRO A 80 -8.13 -21.15 -1.66
C PRO A 80 -9.46 -20.48 -1.28
N ILE A 81 -9.60 -19.17 -1.55
CA ILE A 81 -10.87 -18.46 -1.32
C ILE A 81 -12.06 -19.12 -2.04
N THR A 82 -11.83 -19.78 -3.19
CA THR A 82 -12.84 -20.54 -3.93
C THR A 82 -13.35 -21.81 -3.25
N ASP A 83 -12.63 -22.26 -2.21
CA ASP A 83 -13.03 -23.42 -1.40
C ASP A 83 -13.72 -22.98 -0.09
N VAL A 84 -13.47 -21.73 0.33
CA VAL A 84 -14.06 -21.10 1.53
C VAL A 84 -15.35 -20.36 1.21
N TYR A 85 -15.41 -19.73 0.04
CA TYR A 85 -16.49 -18.89 -0.40
C TYR A 85 -17.00 -19.38 -1.75
N ASP A 86 -18.28 -19.73 -1.81
CA ASP A 86 -18.92 -20.25 -3.02
C ASP A 86 -20.41 -19.93 -3.00
N TYR A 87 -20.91 -19.47 -4.14
CA TYR A 87 -22.33 -19.30 -4.39
C TYR A 87 -22.85 -20.55 -5.08
N SER A 88 -23.08 -21.60 -4.28
CA SER A 88 -23.78 -22.80 -4.74
C SER A 88 -25.25 -22.76 -4.31
N GLY A 89 -26.02 -21.84 -4.87
CA GLY A 89 -27.47 -21.77 -4.67
C GLY A 89 -27.96 -20.37 -4.37
N VAL A 90 -28.46 -20.16 -3.15
CA VAL A 90 -29.07 -18.88 -2.69
C VAL A 90 -28.27 -18.23 -1.55
N THR A 91 -27.12 -18.80 -1.21
CA THR A 91 -26.33 -18.39 -0.06
C THR A 91 -24.85 -18.42 -0.38
N ALA A 92 -24.14 -17.40 0.07
CA ALA A 92 -22.69 -17.33 0.07
C ALA A 92 -22.01 -18.37 0.99
N GLY A 93 -22.79 -19.04 1.86
CA GLY A 93 -22.34 -20.15 2.71
C GLY A 93 -21.36 -19.77 3.83
N ILE A 94 -21.16 -18.47 4.11
CA ILE A 94 -20.18 -17.99 5.08
C ILE A 94 -20.77 -17.16 6.21
N GLU A 95 -20.02 -17.10 7.32
CA GLU A 95 -20.41 -16.43 8.57
C GLU A 95 -20.37 -14.89 8.50
N LEU A 96 -19.98 -14.33 7.35
CA LEU A 96 -19.93 -12.88 7.13
C LEU A 96 -21.27 -12.29 6.67
N GLN A 97 -22.30 -13.10 6.37
CA GLN A 97 -23.62 -12.59 5.99
C GLN A 97 -24.29 -11.79 7.11
N LYS A 98 -24.97 -10.69 6.74
CA LYS A 98 -25.76 -9.86 7.66
C LYS A 98 -26.94 -9.24 6.93
N GLU A 99 -28.11 -9.29 7.57
CA GLU A 99 -29.36 -8.71 7.05
C GLU A 99 -29.16 -7.27 6.59
N ASP A 100 -29.68 -6.95 5.41
CA ASP A 100 -29.75 -5.60 4.86
C ASP A 100 -28.38 -4.88 4.79
N THR A 101 -27.28 -5.62 4.68
CA THR A 101 -25.91 -5.07 4.76
C THR A 101 -25.05 -5.57 3.60
N ALA A 102 -24.28 -4.67 2.99
CA ALA A 102 -23.18 -5.00 2.10
C ALA A 102 -21.85 -4.99 2.88
N ARG A 103 -21.03 -6.04 2.73
CA ARG A 103 -19.77 -6.22 3.46
C ARG A 103 -18.61 -6.47 2.53
N LEU A 104 -17.51 -5.74 2.74
CA LEU A 104 -16.21 -6.00 2.13
C LEU A 104 -15.29 -6.73 3.08
N PHE A 105 -14.40 -7.56 2.55
CA PHE A 105 -13.33 -8.18 3.31
C PHE A 105 -12.12 -8.49 2.44
N LEU A 106 -10.94 -8.56 3.07
CA LEU A 106 -9.73 -9.08 2.45
C LEU A 106 -9.46 -10.50 2.94
N TYR A 107 -9.04 -11.37 2.02
CA TYR A 107 -8.63 -12.74 2.33
C TYR A 107 -7.26 -13.02 1.72
N ASP A 108 -6.30 -13.40 2.55
CA ASP A 108 -4.97 -13.83 2.12
C ASP A 108 -4.89 -15.37 2.17
N GLY A 109 -4.74 -15.96 0.99
CA GLY A 109 -4.80 -17.40 0.80
C GLY A 109 -3.63 -17.92 -0.05
N PRO A 110 -3.59 -19.25 -0.33
CA PRO A 110 -2.50 -19.86 -1.09
C PRO A 110 -2.40 -19.38 -2.55
N ASN A 111 -3.39 -18.62 -3.03
CA ASN A 111 -3.42 -18.04 -4.38
C ASN A 111 -3.32 -16.50 -4.36
N GLY A 112 -2.77 -15.93 -3.28
CA GLY A 112 -2.60 -14.49 -3.09
C GLY A 112 -3.83 -13.80 -2.50
N LEU A 113 -3.70 -12.48 -2.33
CA LEU A 113 -4.74 -11.64 -1.74
C LEU A 113 -5.98 -11.56 -2.64
N SER A 114 -7.15 -11.59 -2.02
CA SER A 114 -8.45 -11.45 -2.67
C SER A 114 -9.30 -10.41 -1.95
N LEU A 115 -10.09 -9.66 -2.72
CA LEU A 115 -11.12 -8.76 -2.21
C LEU A 115 -12.48 -9.41 -2.41
N GLY A 116 -13.19 -9.68 -1.32
CA GLY A 116 -14.52 -10.26 -1.35
C GLY A 116 -15.60 -9.25 -0.98
N THR A 117 -16.79 -9.48 -1.53
CA THR A 117 -18.03 -8.81 -1.13
C THR A 117 -19.11 -9.83 -0.83
N VAL A 118 -19.84 -9.61 0.27
CA VAL A 118 -21.00 -10.38 0.74
C VAL A 118 -22.18 -9.44 0.88
N LEU A 119 -23.31 -9.79 0.28
CA LEU A 119 -24.51 -8.98 0.27
C LEU A 119 -25.65 -9.71 0.97
N ASP A 120 -26.22 -9.06 1.97
CA ASP A 120 -27.37 -9.52 2.75
C ASP A 120 -27.13 -10.84 3.50
N SER A 121 -28.20 -11.46 3.99
CA SER A 121 -28.20 -12.77 4.62
C SER A 121 -29.44 -13.58 4.26
N THR A 122 -29.31 -14.90 4.37
CA THR A 122 -30.45 -15.81 4.17
C THR A 122 -31.56 -15.69 5.22
N SER A 123 -31.35 -14.94 6.31
CA SER A 123 -32.39 -14.66 7.30
C SER A 123 -33.23 -13.44 6.97
N SER A 124 -32.74 -12.55 6.09
CA SER A 124 -33.58 -11.56 5.42
C SER A 124 -34.59 -12.28 4.55
N ASN A 125 -35.81 -11.76 4.43
CA ASN A 125 -36.78 -12.29 3.46
C ASN A 125 -37.00 -11.32 2.31
N ASP A 126 -36.32 -10.18 2.34
CA ASP A 126 -36.55 -9.10 1.43
C ASP A 126 -35.56 -9.21 0.26
N GLY A 127 -35.93 -8.68 -0.92
CA GLY A 127 -35.01 -8.61 -2.06
C GLY A 127 -34.04 -7.44 -1.91
N GLY A 128 -33.16 -7.21 -2.88
CA GLY A 128 -32.28 -6.05 -2.84
C GLY A 128 -31.55 -5.82 -4.14
N GLN A 129 -30.96 -4.64 -4.25
CA GLN A 129 -30.11 -4.27 -5.38
C GLN A 129 -28.96 -3.40 -4.87
N THR A 130 -27.77 -3.69 -5.35
CA THR A 130 -26.58 -2.91 -5.01
C THR A 130 -25.58 -3.00 -6.15
N GLY A 131 -24.74 -1.99 -6.27
CA GLY A 131 -23.58 -2.00 -7.14
C GLY A 131 -22.41 -1.28 -6.52
N TYR A 132 -21.26 -1.39 -7.20
CA TYR A 132 -20.07 -0.61 -6.88
C TYR A 132 -19.54 0.08 -8.14
N GLU A 133 -18.87 1.21 -7.95
CA GLU A 133 -17.86 1.71 -8.87
C GLU A 133 -16.48 1.47 -8.26
N ILE A 134 -15.63 0.74 -8.99
CA ILE A 134 -14.29 0.33 -8.55
C ILE A 134 -13.25 1.04 -9.40
N ASP A 135 -12.57 2.00 -8.79
CA ASP A 135 -11.39 2.67 -9.32
C ASP A 135 -10.11 1.97 -8.85
N GLY A 136 -9.07 1.98 -9.68
CA GLY A 136 -7.83 1.26 -9.36
C GLY A 136 -7.94 -0.27 -9.50
N PHE A 137 -8.94 -0.75 -10.26
CA PHE A 137 -9.10 -2.18 -10.52
C PHE A 137 -7.81 -2.77 -11.13
N PRO A 138 -7.19 -3.80 -10.52
CA PRO A 138 -5.90 -4.28 -10.98
C PRO A 138 -5.97 -4.85 -12.41
N ALA A 139 -4.94 -4.61 -13.21
CA ALA A 139 -4.90 -5.04 -14.62
C ALA A 139 -5.03 -6.56 -14.78
N ASP A 140 -4.46 -7.33 -13.84
CA ASP A 140 -4.54 -8.79 -13.78
C ASP A 140 -5.68 -9.29 -12.87
N GLY A 141 -6.50 -8.37 -12.35
CA GLY A 141 -7.63 -8.68 -11.49
C GLY A 141 -8.75 -9.39 -12.25
N ALA A 142 -9.32 -10.42 -11.65
CA ALA A 142 -10.44 -11.15 -12.20
C ALA A 142 -11.45 -11.53 -11.12
N TRP A 143 -12.74 -11.48 -11.48
CA TRP A 143 -13.81 -12.05 -10.68
C TRP A 143 -13.74 -13.58 -10.75
N VAL A 144 -13.25 -14.20 -9.67
CA VAL A 144 -13.05 -15.65 -9.56
C VAL A 144 -14.25 -16.36 -8.95
N ILE A 145 -15.09 -15.62 -8.22
CA ILE A 145 -16.38 -16.08 -7.71
C ILE A 145 -17.44 -15.08 -8.17
N LYS A 146 -18.53 -15.62 -8.69
CA LYS A 146 -19.67 -14.94 -9.28
C LYS A 146 -20.91 -15.68 -8.81
N ASP A 147 -21.91 -14.97 -8.32
CA ASP A 147 -23.17 -15.57 -7.90
C ASP A 147 -24.01 -15.96 -9.12
N ASP A 148 -24.67 -15.00 -9.77
CA ASP A 148 -25.62 -15.28 -10.82
C ASP A 148 -25.17 -14.85 -12.22
N PRO A 149 -25.64 -15.54 -13.28
CA PRO A 149 -25.41 -15.12 -14.67
C PRO A 149 -26.08 -13.78 -15.05
N GLY A 150 -27.02 -13.30 -14.22
CA GLY A 150 -27.75 -12.04 -14.42
C GLY A 150 -26.96 -10.81 -13.98
N ASP A 151 -26.00 -10.98 -13.07
CA ASP A 151 -25.22 -9.89 -12.50
C ASP A 151 -24.19 -9.34 -13.47
N THR A 152 -23.78 -8.10 -13.21
CA THR A 152 -22.65 -7.51 -13.90
C THR A 152 -21.39 -7.66 -13.06
N TYR A 153 -20.26 -7.84 -13.77
CA TYR A 153 -18.93 -7.97 -13.18
C TYR A 153 -17.95 -7.08 -13.94
N GLY A 154 -16.84 -6.71 -13.31
CA GLY A 154 -15.83 -5.81 -13.85
C GLY A 154 -15.55 -4.68 -12.86
N THR A 155 -15.34 -3.47 -13.38
CA THR A 155 -15.14 -2.25 -12.57
C THR A 155 -16.45 -1.64 -12.07
N LYS A 156 -17.59 -2.07 -12.62
CA LYS A 156 -18.93 -1.68 -12.17
C LYS A 156 -19.81 -2.91 -11.91
N PRO A 157 -19.47 -3.73 -10.90
CA PRO A 157 -20.30 -4.88 -10.58
C PRO A 157 -21.63 -4.42 -10.01
N ALA A 158 -22.69 -5.17 -10.31
CA ALA A 158 -24.02 -4.90 -9.78
C ALA A 158 -24.78 -6.22 -9.65
N TRP A 159 -25.53 -6.32 -8.55
CA TRP A 159 -26.30 -7.49 -8.15
C TRP A 159 -27.74 -7.10 -7.89
N SER A 160 -28.64 -8.04 -8.11
CA SER A 160 -30.05 -7.90 -7.76
C SER A 160 -30.64 -9.24 -7.38
N TRP A 161 -31.21 -9.32 -6.18
CA TRP A 161 -31.85 -10.53 -5.67
C TRP A 161 -33.31 -10.27 -5.33
N ASN A 162 -34.13 -11.31 -5.44
CA ASN A 162 -35.53 -11.26 -5.06
C ASN A 162 -35.75 -11.64 -3.59
N SER A 163 -36.98 -11.41 -3.12
CA SER A 163 -37.43 -11.87 -1.81
C SER A 163 -37.29 -13.40 -1.67
N GLY A 164 -37.03 -13.85 -0.44
CA GLY A 164 -36.90 -15.29 -0.13
C GLY A 164 -35.59 -15.72 0.53
N GLY A 165 -34.80 -14.78 1.05
CA GLY A 165 -33.55 -15.08 1.76
C GLY A 165 -32.43 -15.51 0.84
N ASN A 166 -32.31 -14.80 -0.28
CA ASN A 166 -31.16 -14.90 -1.15
C ASN A 166 -30.08 -13.92 -0.70
N THR A 167 -28.84 -14.27 -0.92
CA THR A 167 -27.67 -13.40 -0.73
C THR A 167 -26.92 -13.32 -2.03
N ASP A 168 -26.22 -12.23 -2.26
CA ASP A 168 -25.47 -11.98 -3.50
C ASP A 168 -24.03 -11.60 -3.20
N GLY A 169 -23.15 -11.56 -4.21
CA GLY A 169 -21.77 -11.09 -4.04
C GLY A 169 -20.75 -11.71 -5.00
N GLY A 170 -19.48 -11.65 -4.60
CA GLY A 170 -18.39 -12.20 -5.41
C GLY A 170 -17.00 -11.89 -4.88
N VAL A 171 -15.98 -12.37 -5.59
CA VAL A 171 -14.57 -12.17 -5.20
C VAL A 171 -13.72 -11.79 -6.40
N ILE A 172 -12.92 -10.75 -6.22
CA ILE A 172 -11.84 -10.34 -7.11
C ILE A 172 -10.54 -10.93 -6.58
N ARG A 173 -9.73 -11.50 -7.47
CA ARG A 173 -8.38 -11.97 -7.17
C ARG A 173 -7.41 -11.58 -8.28
N GLY A 174 -6.15 -11.35 -7.91
CA GLY A 174 -5.06 -11.02 -8.82
C GLY A 174 -4.75 -9.53 -8.85
N GLY A 175 -3.46 -9.20 -8.95
CA GLY A 175 -2.97 -7.82 -9.00
C GLY A 175 -2.92 -7.09 -7.66
N PHE A 176 -2.94 -7.83 -6.53
CA PHE A 176 -2.83 -7.30 -5.16
C PHE A 176 -1.52 -7.71 -4.45
N ASP A 177 -0.56 -8.26 -5.19
CA ASP A 177 0.68 -8.83 -4.65
C ASP A 177 1.81 -7.79 -4.48
N GLY A 178 1.58 -6.53 -4.88
CA GLY A 178 2.51 -5.41 -4.74
C GLY A 178 1.83 -4.14 -4.24
N GLU A 179 2.37 -2.98 -4.60
CA GLU A 179 1.71 -1.70 -4.37
C GLU A 179 0.44 -1.60 -5.21
N PHE A 180 -0.68 -1.27 -4.56
CA PHE A 180 -1.94 -0.98 -5.23
C PHE A 180 -2.71 0.05 -4.43
N GLU A 181 -3.65 0.71 -5.11
CA GLU A 181 -4.68 1.52 -4.49
C GLU A 181 -5.98 1.20 -5.21
N ILE A 182 -7.00 0.77 -4.46
CA ILE A 182 -8.34 0.51 -4.98
C ILE A 182 -9.34 1.35 -4.21
N THR A 183 -10.20 2.07 -4.93
CA THR A 183 -11.29 2.85 -4.34
C THR A 183 -12.62 2.27 -4.77
N ILE A 184 -13.49 1.97 -3.81
CA ILE A 184 -14.79 1.37 -4.02
C ILE A 184 -15.84 2.36 -3.59
N THR A 185 -16.62 2.86 -4.54
CA THR A 185 -17.74 3.76 -4.30
C THR A 185 -19.05 2.96 -4.34
N PRO A 186 -19.80 2.90 -3.24
CA PRO A 186 -21.03 2.11 -3.17
C PRO A 186 -22.19 2.79 -3.90
N GLU A 187 -22.94 2.01 -4.67
CA GLU A 187 -24.21 2.39 -5.32
C GLU A 187 -25.35 1.57 -4.69
N LEU A 188 -25.61 1.77 -3.38
CA LEU A 188 -26.61 1.01 -2.64
C LEU A 188 -28.02 1.40 -3.07
N ASN A 189 -28.85 0.41 -3.42
CA ASN A 189 -30.25 0.62 -3.84
C ASN A 189 -30.44 1.49 -5.09
N GLU A 190 -29.37 1.83 -5.81
CA GLU A 190 -29.42 2.58 -7.04
C GLU A 190 -29.95 1.70 -8.19
N GLY A 191 -30.81 2.27 -9.05
CA GLY A 191 -31.39 1.53 -10.17
C GLY A 191 -32.63 0.70 -9.88
N ARG A 192 -33.27 0.88 -8.70
CA ARG A 192 -34.54 0.27 -8.25
C ARG A 192 -35.77 0.63 -9.11
N ASP A 193 -35.58 1.11 -10.33
CA ASP A 193 -36.66 1.51 -11.25
C ASP A 193 -37.38 0.30 -11.89
N ASP A 194 -37.16 -0.95 -11.44
CA ASP A 194 -37.96 -2.10 -11.87
C ASP A 194 -39.23 -2.25 -11.02
N PRO A 195 -40.41 -1.86 -11.55
CA PRO A 195 -41.69 -1.97 -10.84
C PRO A 195 -42.20 -3.41 -10.65
N GLN A 196 -41.37 -4.43 -10.88
CA GLN A 196 -41.65 -5.81 -10.45
C GLN A 196 -41.01 -6.14 -9.09
N ASN A 197 -40.15 -5.28 -8.56
CA ASN A 197 -39.41 -5.53 -7.33
C ASN A 197 -40.04 -4.94 -6.06
N ASP A 198 -41.27 -4.36 -6.12
CA ASP A 198 -42.05 -3.69 -5.05
C ASP A 198 -42.10 -4.34 -3.64
N GLU A 199 -41.50 -5.52 -3.45
CA GLU A 199 -41.16 -6.17 -2.18
C GLU A 199 -39.70 -5.87 -1.75
N ASP A 200 -39.11 -4.74 -2.17
CA ASP A 200 -37.67 -4.56 -2.11
C ASP A 200 -37.16 -4.23 -0.71
N GLY A 201 -36.34 -5.13 -0.19
CA GLY A 201 -35.44 -4.88 0.91
C GLY A 201 -34.47 -3.78 0.53
N ILE A 202 -33.92 -3.17 1.57
CA ILE A 202 -33.06 -2.01 1.43
C ILE A 202 -31.73 -2.40 2.05
N VAL A 203 -30.66 -2.28 1.28
CA VAL A 203 -29.32 -2.34 1.85
C VAL A 203 -29.12 -1.04 2.62
N ASN A 204 -29.17 -1.12 3.95
CA ASN A 204 -29.03 0.00 4.89
C ASN A 204 -27.74 -0.11 5.71
N GLY A 205 -26.78 -0.92 5.25
CA GLY A 205 -25.51 -1.10 5.91
C GLY A 205 -24.40 -1.24 4.89
N TRP A 206 -23.29 -0.56 5.15
CA TRP A 206 -22.04 -0.67 4.41
C TRP A 206 -20.89 -0.87 5.38
N GLU A 207 -20.25 -2.02 5.34
CA GLU A 207 -19.25 -2.41 6.33
C GLU A 207 -17.99 -2.96 5.65
N PHE A 208 -16.84 -2.70 6.26
CA PHE A 208 -15.63 -3.47 6.02
C PHE A 208 -15.40 -4.40 7.21
N VAL A 209 -15.11 -5.68 6.97
CA VAL A 209 -14.92 -6.67 8.04
C VAL A 209 -13.55 -7.32 7.94
N HIS A 210 -12.95 -7.56 9.10
CA HIS A 210 -11.65 -8.23 9.24
C HIS A 210 -11.64 -9.10 10.49
N GLY A 211 -10.60 -9.93 10.67
CA GLY A 211 -10.51 -10.85 11.81
C GLY A 211 -9.63 -12.05 11.49
N GLU A 212 -9.94 -13.18 12.12
CA GLU A 212 -9.18 -14.42 12.00
C GLU A 212 -9.91 -15.45 11.12
N PHE A 213 -9.18 -16.29 10.42
CA PHE A 213 -9.76 -17.45 9.72
C PHE A 213 -9.11 -18.73 10.24
N GLU A 214 -9.87 -19.49 11.03
CA GLU A 214 -9.37 -20.68 11.71
C GLU A 214 -10.29 -21.86 11.48
N ASN A 215 -9.70 -23.03 11.17
CA ASN A 215 -10.44 -24.28 11.00
C ASN A 215 -11.60 -24.20 9.99
N GLY A 216 -11.42 -23.43 8.92
CA GLY A 216 -12.40 -23.28 7.84
C GLY A 216 -13.56 -22.31 8.17
N SER A 217 -13.37 -21.41 9.13
CA SER A 217 -14.41 -20.48 9.60
C SER A 217 -13.83 -19.11 9.97
N PHE A 218 -14.62 -18.06 9.72
CA PHE A 218 -14.30 -16.68 10.10
C PHE A 218 -14.56 -16.46 11.59
N GLN A 219 -13.55 -16.02 12.33
CA GLN A 219 -13.58 -15.86 13.77
C GLN A 219 -13.16 -14.46 14.16
N ASN A 220 -13.57 -14.02 15.37
CA ASN A 220 -13.19 -12.72 15.93
C ASN A 220 -13.42 -11.56 14.94
N VAL A 221 -14.55 -11.62 14.22
CA VAL A 221 -14.87 -10.64 13.18
C VAL A 221 -15.08 -9.27 13.81
N GLU A 222 -14.21 -8.34 13.44
CA GLU A 222 -14.30 -6.92 13.73
C GLU A 222 -14.90 -6.19 12.52
N VAL A 223 -15.56 -5.07 12.80
CA VAL A 223 -16.40 -4.36 11.83
C VAL A 223 -16.02 -2.89 11.85
N ILE A 224 -15.70 -2.37 10.68
CA ILE A 224 -15.59 -0.95 10.39
C ILE A 224 -16.88 -0.54 9.70
N ASP A 225 -17.65 0.32 10.35
CA ASP A 225 -18.86 0.91 9.77
C ASP A 225 -18.47 2.01 8.78
N LEU A 226 -18.79 1.81 7.51
CA LEU A 226 -18.44 2.71 6.41
C LEU A 226 -19.57 3.70 6.11
N GLU A 227 -20.70 3.62 6.81
CA GLU A 227 -21.76 4.62 6.73
C GLU A 227 -21.44 5.80 7.65
N VAL A 228 -21.17 6.96 7.05
CA VAL A 228 -20.88 8.18 7.80
C VAL A 228 -21.98 9.20 7.51
N ASN A 229 -22.81 9.48 8.52
CA ASN A 229 -23.96 10.40 8.44
C ASN A 229 -25.08 9.97 7.47
N ASP A 230 -25.47 8.70 7.46
CA ASP A 230 -26.54 8.15 6.62
C ASP A 230 -26.28 8.22 5.10
N GLU A 231 -25.04 8.47 4.67
CA GLU A 231 -24.61 8.40 3.27
C GLU A 231 -23.40 7.46 3.15
N PRO A 232 -23.46 6.45 2.26
CA PRO A 232 -22.40 5.46 2.15
C PRO A 232 -21.14 6.09 1.54
N GLN A 233 -19.99 5.90 2.18
CA GLN A 233 -18.73 6.50 1.75
C GLN A 233 -17.96 5.60 0.79
N SER A 234 -17.19 6.20 -0.11
CA SER A 234 -16.14 5.49 -0.83
C SER A 234 -15.08 5.00 0.15
N VAL A 235 -14.60 3.77 -0.07
CA VAL A 235 -13.50 3.19 0.71
C VAL A 235 -12.28 3.01 -0.17
N THR A 236 -11.13 3.47 0.29
CA THR A 236 -9.84 3.29 -0.37
C THR A 236 -9.02 2.27 0.42
N ILE A 237 -8.50 1.26 -0.26
CA ILE A 237 -7.67 0.21 0.32
C ILE A 237 -6.29 0.30 -0.31
N THR A 238 -5.28 0.45 0.52
CA THR A 238 -3.87 0.40 0.13
C THR A 238 -3.14 -0.62 1.00
N PRO A 239 -2.13 -1.32 0.49
CA PRO A 239 -1.14 -1.94 1.37
C PRO A 239 -0.63 -0.85 2.30
N SER A 240 -0.69 -1.08 3.62
CA SER A 240 0.01 -0.18 4.52
C SER A 240 1.49 -0.49 4.29
N GLY A 241 2.12 0.23 3.36
CA GLY A 241 3.54 0.07 3.05
C GLY A 241 4.23 0.04 4.39
N GLN A 242 4.88 -1.10 4.73
CA GLN A 242 5.24 -1.46 6.11
C GLN A 242 5.57 -0.19 6.88
N GLN A 243 4.62 0.29 7.69
CA GLN A 243 4.80 1.56 8.37
C GLN A 243 6.03 1.36 9.23
N ASP A 244 7.13 1.99 8.83
CA ASP A 244 8.39 2.01 9.56
C ASP A 244 8.04 2.41 10.98
N SER A 245 7.99 1.40 11.84
CA SER A 245 7.30 1.50 13.11
C SER A 245 8.15 2.43 13.97
N GLY A 246 7.71 3.68 14.07
CA GLY A 246 8.30 4.66 14.98
C GLY A 246 8.56 4.02 16.36
N PRO A 247 9.57 4.52 17.09
CA PRO A 247 10.35 3.75 18.07
C PRO A 247 9.51 3.32 19.27
N GLY A 248 8.83 2.20 19.12
CA GLY A 248 7.93 1.63 20.10
C GLY A 248 8.21 0.16 20.30
N ASP A 249 9.44 -0.20 20.69
CA ASP A 249 9.86 -1.55 21.15
C ASP A 249 9.31 -2.73 20.31
N GLY A 250 9.06 -2.47 19.02
CA GLY A 250 8.61 -3.42 18.02
C GLY A 250 9.81 -4.18 17.51
N GLY A 251 9.67 -5.48 17.33
CA GLY A 251 10.74 -6.34 16.84
C GLY A 251 11.31 -5.76 15.54
N GLN A 252 12.59 -5.37 15.58
CA GLN A 252 13.30 -4.91 14.39
C GLN A 252 13.21 -6.00 13.33
N ALA A 253 12.99 -5.60 12.07
CA ALA A 253 13.00 -6.52 10.95
C ALA A 253 14.30 -7.35 10.98
N PRO A 254 14.22 -8.66 10.71
CA PRO A 254 15.34 -9.60 10.83
C PRO A 254 16.55 -9.26 9.95
N VAL A 255 16.28 -8.60 8.82
CA VAL A 255 17.26 -7.93 7.96
C VAL A 255 16.65 -6.60 7.53
N GLU A 256 17.50 -5.61 7.31
CA GLU A 256 17.10 -4.25 6.93
C GLU A 256 17.91 -3.85 5.71
N LEU A 257 17.23 -3.29 4.71
CA LEU A 257 17.83 -2.85 3.46
C LEU A 257 17.51 -1.37 3.26
N SER A 258 18.54 -0.56 3.07
CA SER A 258 18.42 0.84 2.68
C SER A 258 19.05 1.06 1.31
N LEU A 259 18.53 2.05 0.59
CA LEU A 259 18.98 2.43 -0.75
C LEU A 259 19.18 3.93 -0.80
N GLU A 260 20.37 4.36 -1.22
CA GLU A 260 20.72 5.76 -1.42
C GLU A 260 21.06 5.99 -2.90
N ALA A 261 20.36 6.92 -3.53
CA ALA A 261 20.63 7.38 -4.89
C ALA A 261 20.49 8.92 -4.96
N PRO A 262 21.09 9.58 -5.95
CA PRO A 262 20.80 10.99 -6.23
C PRO A 262 19.31 11.20 -6.51
N GLU A 263 18.72 12.28 -6.00
CA GLU A 263 17.32 12.63 -6.30
C GLU A 263 17.13 12.95 -7.79
N THR A 264 18.16 13.51 -8.44
CA THR A 264 18.14 13.89 -9.85
C THR A 264 19.36 13.39 -10.61
N VAL A 265 19.20 13.16 -11.92
CA VAL A 265 20.27 12.74 -12.83
C VAL A 265 20.02 13.26 -14.26
N GLN A 266 21.07 13.51 -15.05
CA GLN A 266 20.91 13.96 -16.43
C GLN A 266 21.03 12.83 -17.46
N PRO A 267 20.41 12.99 -18.65
CA PRO A 267 20.64 12.10 -19.78
C PRO A 267 22.12 11.97 -20.13
N GLY A 268 22.60 10.73 -20.28
CA GLY A 268 24.00 10.42 -20.61
C GLY A 268 24.96 10.35 -19.43
N GLU A 269 24.51 10.66 -18.21
CA GLU A 269 25.32 10.52 -17.00
C GLU A 269 25.30 9.08 -16.45
N THR A 270 26.20 8.83 -15.50
CA THR A 270 26.20 7.61 -14.69
C THR A 270 26.01 8.02 -13.24
N MET A 271 24.99 7.48 -12.58
CA MET A 271 24.76 7.66 -11.15
C MET A 271 25.27 6.45 -10.37
N THR A 272 25.65 6.68 -9.12
CA THR A 272 26.00 5.61 -8.16
C THR A 272 24.83 5.41 -7.22
N VAL A 273 24.31 4.19 -7.18
CA VAL A 273 23.28 3.75 -6.25
C VAL A 273 23.95 2.89 -5.17
N THR A 274 23.75 3.23 -3.91
CA THR A 274 24.36 2.55 -2.76
C THR A 274 23.28 1.80 -1.99
N ALA A 275 23.37 0.47 -1.94
CA ALA A 275 22.51 -0.38 -1.13
C ALA A 275 23.26 -0.83 0.13
N GLU A 276 22.67 -0.65 1.31
CA GLU A 276 23.21 -1.16 2.58
C GLU A 276 22.28 -2.23 3.16
N LEU A 277 22.80 -3.44 3.31
CA LEU A 277 22.11 -4.56 3.95
C LEU A 277 22.64 -4.75 5.37
N THR A 278 21.77 -4.59 6.36
CA THR A 278 22.05 -4.84 7.77
C THR A 278 21.45 -6.17 8.21
N ASN A 279 22.27 -7.06 8.75
CA ASN A 279 21.81 -8.32 9.33
C ASN A 279 21.43 -8.13 10.79
N ARG A 280 20.16 -8.29 11.17
CA ARG A 280 19.70 -8.12 12.55
C ARG A 280 19.54 -9.44 13.29
N ASP A 281 19.23 -10.54 12.60
CA ASP A 281 18.87 -11.80 13.26
C ASP A 281 19.43 -13.10 12.65
N VAL A 282 20.02 -13.09 11.44
CA VAL A 282 20.43 -14.32 10.76
C VAL A 282 21.77 -14.81 11.36
N PRO A 283 21.77 -15.89 12.16
CA PRO A 283 23.00 -16.36 12.79
C PRO A 283 23.89 -17.03 11.75
N GLU A 284 25.19 -16.74 11.76
CA GLU A 284 26.18 -17.39 10.88
C GLU A 284 25.72 -17.49 9.40
N PRO A 285 25.42 -16.35 8.74
CA PRO A 285 24.93 -16.39 7.37
C PRO A 285 25.97 -17.09 6.46
N SER A 286 25.49 -17.98 5.60
CA SER A 286 26.35 -18.73 4.68
C SER A 286 26.33 -18.17 3.25
N SER A 287 25.31 -17.39 2.90
CA SER A 287 25.18 -16.74 1.60
C SER A 287 24.18 -15.59 1.65
N GLY A 288 24.30 -14.66 0.72
CA GLY A 288 23.29 -13.64 0.48
C GLY A 288 23.40 -13.05 -0.93
N ALA A 289 22.47 -12.19 -1.28
CA ALA A 289 22.48 -11.44 -2.53
C ALA A 289 21.86 -10.06 -2.31
N ILE A 290 22.31 -9.06 -3.08
CA ILE A 290 21.65 -7.76 -3.24
C ILE A 290 21.45 -7.58 -4.74
N GLU A 291 20.23 -7.32 -5.17
CA GLU A 291 19.79 -7.23 -6.55
C GLU A 291 19.01 -5.94 -6.79
N LEU A 292 19.28 -5.25 -7.89
CA LEU A 292 18.41 -4.17 -8.39
C LEU A 292 17.41 -4.76 -9.39
N THR A 293 16.12 -4.72 -9.08
CA THR A 293 15.09 -5.55 -9.73
C THR A 293 13.91 -4.73 -10.23
N PRO A 294 13.51 -4.92 -11.50
CA PRO A 294 14.32 -4.59 -12.66
C PRO A 294 14.61 -3.08 -12.75
N VAL A 295 15.81 -2.72 -13.23
CA VAL A 295 16.15 -1.32 -13.52
C VAL A 295 15.29 -0.81 -14.69
N PRO A 296 14.43 0.21 -14.51
CA PRO A 296 13.48 0.65 -15.54
C PRO A 296 14.18 1.38 -16.69
N GLU A 297 13.71 1.22 -17.93
CA GLU A 297 14.15 2.07 -19.04
C GLU A 297 13.80 3.54 -18.74
N PRO A 298 14.67 4.52 -19.06
CA PRO A 298 15.88 4.44 -19.88
C PRO A 298 17.19 4.17 -19.10
N LEU A 299 17.12 3.63 -17.89
CA LEU A 299 18.28 3.29 -17.07
C LEU A 299 18.86 1.93 -17.44
N SER A 300 20.15 1.74 -17.18
CA SER A 300 20.82 0.45 -17.35
C SER A 300 21.97 0.31 -16.36
N VAL A 301 22.22 -0.90 -15.86
CA VAL A 301 23.39 -1.14 -15.00
C VAL A 301 24.66 -0.99 -15.85
N ALA A 302 25.52 -0.05 -15.48
CA ALA A 302 26.77 0.26 -16.16
C ALA A 302 27.90 -0.67 -15.71
N GLY A 303 28.81 -0.98 -16.64
CA GLY A 303 30.08 -1.63 -16.35
C GLY A 303 30.00 -3.13 -16.09
N ALA A 304 31.00 -3.64 -15.36
CA ALA A 304 31.13 -5.05 -14.97
C ALA A 304 30.52 -5.33 -13.58
N SER A 305 29.79 -4.37 -13.03
CA SER A 305 29.09 -4.51 -11.75
C SER A 305 28.10 -5.65 -11.88
N ALA A 306 28.36 -6.74 -11.16
CA ALA A 306 27.49 -7.91 -11.19
C ALA A 306 26.16 -7.53 -10.54
N ASN A 307 25.06 -7.63 -11.28
CA ASN A 307 23.71 -7.59 -10.74
C ASN A 307 23.06 -8.96 -11.03
N PRO A 308 22.73 -9.78 -10.01
CA PRO A 308 22.87 -9.51 -8.57
C PRO A 308 24.32 -9.58 -8.05
N VAL A 309 24.58 -8.91 -6.91
CA VAL A 309 25.82 -9.04 -6.14
C VAL A 309 25.68 -10.16 -5.10
N PHE A 310 26.37 -11.28 -5.30
CA PHE A 310 26.38 -12.37 -4.33
C PHE A 310 27.33 -12.11 -3.16
N LEU A 311 26.82 -12.18 -1.94
CA LEU A 311 27.57 -12.05 -0.68
C LEU A 311 28.13 -13.40 -0.23
N GLY A 312 29.34 -13.41 0.31
CA GLY A 312 30.05 -14.63 0.73
C GLY A 312 30.81 -15.32 -0.39
N PHE A 313 30.72 -14.77 -1.60
CA PHE A 313 31.42 -15.24 -2.80
C PHE A 313 32.27 -14.11 -3.38
N ALA A 314 33.31 -14.47 -4.14
CA ALA A 314 34.16 -13.53 -4.87
C ALA A 314 34.81 -12.38 -4.03
N GLY A 315 34.86 -12.53 -2.71
CA GLY A 315 35.43 -11.52 -1.80
C GLY A 315 34.40 -10.53 -1.24
N ASN A 316 33.12 -10.65 -1.59
CA ASN A 316 32.05 -9.86 -0.98
C ASN A 316 31.76 -10.35 0.44
N ALA A 317 31.76 -9.44 1.40
CA ALA A 317 31.54 -9.76 2.81
C ALA A 317 30.09 -10.23 3.05
N LEU A 318 29.91 -11.14 4.02
CA LEU A 318 28.61 -11.45 4.61
C LEU A 318 28.52 -10.72 5.96
N PRO A 319 27.50 -9.89 6.18
CA PRO A 319 27.35 -9.18 7.45
C PRO A 319 27.01 -10.17 8.57
N ALA A 320 27.77 -10.19 9.66
CA ALA A 320 27.36 -10.90 10.87
C ALA A 320 26.15 -10.20 11.52
N VAL A 321 25.54 -10.84 12.52
CA VAL A 321 24.44 -10.22 13.28
C VAL A 321 24.89 -8.92 13.92
N GLY A 322 24.17 -7.83 13.62
CA GLY A 322 24.48 -6.46 14.03
C GLY A 322 25.46 -5.72 13.12
N GLU A 323 25.93 -6.34 12.03
CA GLU A 323 26.78 -5.71 11.02
C GLU A 323 26.00 -5.37 9.75
N SER A 324 26.59 -4.50 8.94
CA SER A 324 26.06 -4.07 7.65
C SER A 324 27.09 -4.29 6.54
N VAL A 325 26.60 -4.53 5.32
CA VAL A 325 27.42 -4.55 4.11
C VAL A 325 26.84 -3.59 3.09
N THR A 326 27.72 -2.80 2.47
CA THR A 326 27.35 -1.83 1.46
C THR A 326 27.75 -2.34 0.08
N GLN A 327 26.88 -2.18 -0.91
CA GLN A 327 27.16 -2.43 -2.31
C GLN A 327 26.81 -1.23 -3.16
N GLN A 328 27.63 -0.97 -4.17
CA GLN A 328 27.43 0.13 -5.09
C GLN A 328 27.14 -0.41 -6.49
N PHE A 329 26.14 0.18 -7.12
CA PHE A 329 25.75 -0.08 -8.49
C PHE A 329 25.94 1.20 -9.30
N GLU A 330 26.65 1.11 -10.42
CA GLU A 330 26.71 2.20 -11.38
C GLU A 330 25.53 2.05 -12.34
N ILE A 331 24.70 3.08 -12.46
CA ILE A 331 23.53 3.08 -13.35
C ILE A 331 23.73 4.18 -14.40
N ALA A 332 23.78 3.78 -15.67
CA ALA A 332 23.86 4.69 -16.80
C ALA A 332 22.46 5.13 -17.24
N VAL A 333 22.31 6.43 -17.48
CA VAL A 333 21.11 7.05 -18.04
C VAL A 333 21.31 7.19 -19.55
N SER A 334 20.37 6.71 -20.36
CA SER A 334 20.44 6.92 -21.81
C SER A 334 20.57 8.40 -22.17
N GLN A 335 21.37 8.72 -23.19
CA GLN A 335 21.41 10.08 -23.77
C GLN A 335 20.08 10.48 -24.41
N GLU A 336 19.22 9.51 -24.73
CA GLU A 336 17.89 9.71 -25.31
C GLU A 336 16.78 9.71 -24.25
N ALA A 337 17.14 9.69 -22.96
CA ALA A 337 16.17 9.72 -21.87
C ALA A 337 15.32 10.99 -21.90
N ALA A 338 14.01 10.84 -21.64
CA ALA A 338 13.12 11.98 -21.49
C ALA A 338 13.43 12.71 -20.17
N VAL A 339 13.46 14.04 -20.23
CA VAL A 339 13.57 14.90 -19.05
C VAL A 339 12.23 14.96 -18.32
N GLU A 340 12.27 15.29 -17.03
CA GLU A 340 11.14 15.29 -16.09
C GLU A 340 10.49 13.91 -15.90
N GLN A 341 11.22 12.84 -16.21
CA GLN A 341 10.77 11.46 -15.99
C GLN A 341 11.14 11.01 -14.58
N GLU A 342 10.13 10.66 -13.77
CA GLU A 342 10.33 9.99 -12.48
C GLU A 342 10.46 8.48 -12.67
N LEU A 343 11.45 7.88 -12.01
CA LEU A 343 11.78 6.46 -12.11
C LEU A 343 11.98 5.88 -10.71
N THR A 344 11.30 4.78 -10.43
CA THR A 344 11.47 4.05 -9.17
C THR A 344 12.52 2.96 -9.35
N LEU A 345 13.59 3.02 -8.54
CA LEU A 345 14.54 1.94 -8.37
C LEU A 345 14.06 1.04 -7.25
N GLU A 346 13.99 -0.26 -7.49
CA GLU A 346 13.70 -1.26 -6.47
C GLU A 346 14.94 -2.13 -6.24
N THR A 347 15.25 -2.39 -4.98
CA THR A 347 16.33 -3.29 -4.56
C THR A 347 15.77 -4.37 -3.68
N GLU A 348 16.15 -5.60 -3.96
CA GLU A 348 15.88 -6.76 -3.13
C GLU A 348 17.19 -7.29 -2.53
N ALA A 349 17.12 -7.77 -1.31
CA ALA A 349 18.23 -8.43 -0.65
C ALA A 349 17.78 -9.72 0.02
N THR A 350 18.60 -10.75 -0.09
CA THR A 350 18.42 -12.03 0.60
C THR A 350 19.63 -12.33 1.47
N LEU A 351 19.41 -12.80 2.69
CA LEU A 351 20.45 -13.32 3.56
C LEU A 351 20.00 -14.66 4.16
N GLN A 352 20.86 -15.68 4.11
CA GLN A 352 20.47 -17.03 4.51
C GLN A 352 21.61 -17.88 5.07
N ASN A 353 21.22 -18.87 5.87
CA ASN A 353 22.04 -20.00 6.28
C ASN A 353 21.31 -21.33 5.94
N SER A 354 21.66 -22.45 6.59
CA SER A 354 20.98 -23.74 6.38
C SER A 354 19.60 -23.87 7.05
N GLU A 355 19.23 -22.94 7.91
CA GLU A 355 18.05 -22.99 8.78
C GLU A 355 17.03 -21.86 8.48
N VAL A 356 17.51 -20.67 8.10
CA VAL A 356 16.73 -19.45 7.93
C VAL A 356 17.13 -18.74 6.64
N THR A 357 16.12 -18.22 5.94
CA THR A 357 16.25 -17.28 4.83
C THR A 357 15.45 -16.03 5.16
N ARG A 358 16.05 -14.86 5.00
CA ARG A 358 15.42 -13.56 5.20
C ARG A 358 15.54 -12.73 3.93
N ASN A 359 14.48 -12.02 3.61
CA ASN A 359 14.42 -11.10 2.48
C ASN A 359 14.09 -9.69 2.98
N ALA A 360 14.56 -8.68 2.27
CA ALA A 360 14.14 -7.30 2.42
C ALA A 360 14.06 -6.65 1.03
N THR A 361 13.12 -5.75 0.86
CA THR A 361 12.93 -4.96 -0.37
C THR A 361 12.83 -3.49 0.02
N THR A 362 13.36 -2.60 -0.81
CA THR A 362 13.25 -1.15 -0.63
C THR A 362 13.23 -0.46 -1.98
N THR A 363 12.67 0.74 -2.04
CA THR A 363 12.53 1.53 -3.27
C THR A 363 13.11 2.93 -3.09
N GLN A 364 13.58 3.54 -4.18
CA GLN A 364 14.05 4.93 -4.23
C GLN A 364 13.66 5.56 -5.56
N THR A 365 13.02 6.72 -5.53
CA THR A 365 12.69 7.48 -6.74
C THR A 365 13.86 8.38 -7.16
N VAL A 366 14.09 8.45 -8.47
CA VAL A 366 15.07 9.32 -9.13
C VAL A 366 14.38 10.04 -10.29
N THR A 367 14.62 11.34 -10.43
CA THR A 367 14.06 12.16 -11.51
C THR A 367 15.12 12.51 -12.55
N ILE A 368 14.85 12.20 -13.82
CA ILE A 368 15.71 12.63 -14.91
C ILE A 368 15.45 14.11 -15.17
N THR A 369 16.46 14.96 -15.09
CA THR A 369 16.32 16.41 -15.30
C THR A 369 17.22 16.91 -16.43
N ASP A 370 16.79 17.97 -17.10
CA ASP A 370 17.64 18.72 -18.04
C ASP A 370 18.57 19.69 -17.30
N GLN A 371 18.26 19.95 -16.02
CA GLN A 371 18.99 20.89 -15.21
C GLN A 371 20.39 20.33 -14.99
N GLN A 372 21.34 20.87 -15.77
CA GLN A 372 22.57 21.32 -15.14
C GLN A 372 22.10 22.18 -14.00
N ASP A 373 22.20 21.63 -12.77
CA ASP A 373 22.17 22.40 -11.53
C ASP A 373 22.80 23.72 -11.92
N PRO A 374 21.99 24.81 -12.06
CA PRO A 374 22.43 25.99 -12.77
C PRO A 374 23.69 26.33 -12.07
N VAL A 375 24.84 26.12 -12.73
CA VAL A 375 26.12 26.25 -12.05
C VAL A 375 26.00 27.64 -11.53
N GLU A 376 25.88 27.79 -10.20
CA GLU A 376 25.73 29.09 -9.59
C GLU A 376 27.10 29.70 -9.82
N ARG A 377 27.29 30.20 -11.05
CA ARG A 377 28.42 30.98 -11.50
C ARG A 377 28.10 32.32 -10.89
N PHE A 378 28.16 32.36 -9.57
CA PHE A 378 28.40 33.61 -8.92
C PHE A 378 29.64 34.17 -9.60
N ASP A 379 29.53 35.39 -10.09
CA ASP A 379 30.72 36.12 -10.46
C ASP A 379 31.67 36.18 -9.22
N GLN A 380 32.88 36.69 -9.39
CA GLN A 380 33.83 36.80 -8.27
C GLN A 380 33.31 37.65 -7.08
N ASN A 381 32.15 38.32 -7.24
CA ASN A 381 31.51 39.17 -6.25
C ASN A 381 30.31 38.50 -5.55
N GLY A 382 29.89 37.29 -5.94
CA GLY A 382 28.72 36.63 -5.34
C GLY A 382 27.38 37.01 -6.00
N GLU A 383 27.39 37.65 -7.18
CA GLU A 383 26.17 37.95 -7.93
C GLU A 383 25.86 36.83 -8.93
N PRO A 384 24.59 36.40 -9.09
CA PRO A 384 24.22 35.37 -10.04
C PRO A 384 24.72 35.75 -11.45
N GLY A 385 25.61 34.96 -12.02
CA GLY A 385 26.12 35.18 -13.37
C GLY A 385 25.06 34.86 -14.41
N ILE A 386 25.11 35.61 -15.52
CA ILE A 386 24.18 35.42 -16.64
C ILE A 386 24.29 33.98 -17.17
N GLN A 387 23.16 33.28 -17.25
CA GLN A 387 23.11 31.91 -17.74
C GLN A 387 23.05 31.86 -19.28
N GLY A 388 23.44 30.74 -19.89
CA GLY A 388 23.54 30.64 -21.36
C GLY A 388 22.19 30.73 -22.08
N ASP A 389 21.15 30.24 -21.43
CA ASP A 389 19.74 30.38 -21.74
C ASP A 389 19.26 31.84 -21.69
N GLU A 390 19.70 32.64 -20.72
CA GLU A 390 19.40 34.09 -20.71
C GLU A 390 20.03 34.81 -21.92
N VAL A 391 21.19 34.34 -22.41
CA VAL A 391 21.79 34.84 -23.66
C VAL A 391 20.94 34.44 -24.87
N LEU A 392 20.44 33.20 -24.90
CA LEU A 392 19.61 32.71 -26.00
C LEU A 392 18.23 33.39 -26.02
N ASP A 393 17.63 33.64 -24.87
CA ASP A 393 16.37 34.37 -24.74
C ASP A 393 16.52 35.80 -25.20
N ALA A 394 17.57 36.51 -24.80
CA ALA A 394 17.85 37.87 -25.28
C ALA A 394 18.06 37.92 -26.81
N ILE A 395 18.76 36.93 -27.38
CA ILE A 395 18.94 36.80 -28.84
C ILE A 395 17.61 36.50 -29.53
N SER A 396 16.78 35.62 -28.96
CA SER A 396 15.49 35.23 -29.52
C SER A 396 14.52 36.42 -29.51
N GLU A 397 14.39 37.11 -28.38
CA GLU A 397 13.54 38.29 -28.23
C GLU A 397 13.94 39.41 -29.19
N PHE A 398 15.25 39.64 -29.38
CA PHE A 398 15.76 40.58 -30.39
C PHE A 398 15.36 40.16 -31.82
N ASN A 399 15.50 38.88 -32.17
CA ASN A 399 15.20 38.40 -33.52
C ASN A 399 13.70 38.39 -33.84
N GLU A 400 12.85 38.22 -32.83
CA GLU A 400 11.40 38.27 -32.97
C GLU A 400 10.84 39.70 -32.99
N GLY A 401 11.71 40.71 -32.82
CA GLY A 401 11.32 42.12 -32.82
C GLY A 401 10.69 42.57 -31.51
N GLY A 402 11.06 41.95 -30.40
CA GLY A 402 10.79 42.42 -29.05
C GLY A 402 11.48 43.75 -28.74
N ASP A 403 11.30 44.26 -27.52
CA ASP A 403 11.79 45.58 -27.10
C ASP A 403 13.27 45.57 -26.66
N VAL A 404 13.99 44.50 -27.01
CA VAL A 404 15.43 44.34 -26.73
C VAL A 404 16.22 45.04 -27.82
N GLU A 405 17.12 45.95 -27.47
CA GLU A 405 18.00 46.59 -28.44
C GLU A 405 19.21 45.69 -28.76
N ALA A 406 19.81 45.86 -29.95
CA ALA A 406 21.00 45.11 -30.33
C ALA A 406 22.17 45.28 -29.34
N THR A 407 22.20 46.39 -28.61
CA THR A 407 23.18 46.67 -27.56
C THR A 407 22.96 45.82 -26.32
N ASP A 408 21.71 45.58 -25.93
CA ASP A 408 21.37 44.76 -24.76
C ASP A 408 21.83 43.31 -24.98
N VAL A 409 21.63 42.79 -26.19
CA VAL A 409 22.14 41.46 -26.60
C VAL A 409 23.67 41.40 -26.51
N LEU A 410 24.37 42.44 -26.96
CA LEU A 410 25.83 42.49 -26.91
C LEU A 410 26.36 42.60 -25.48
N ASP A 411 25.65 43.31 -24.60
CA ASP A 411 26.01 43.44 -23.19
C ASP A 411 25.82 42.10 -22.46
N VAL A 412 24.72 41.40 -22.71
CA VAL A 412 24.45 40.04 -22.21
C VAL A 412 25.52 39.04 -22.69
N ILE A 413 25.87 39.06 -23.98
CA ILE A 413 26.95 38.21 -24.54
C ILE A 413 28.32 38.58 -23.95
N SER A 414 28.59 39.87 -23.72
CA SER A 414 29.86 40.33 -23.15
C SER A 414 30.01 39.89 -21.71
N ALA A 415 28.97 40.09 -20.89
CA ALA A 415 28.92 39.62 -19.50
C ALA A 415 29.06 38.09 -19.40
N PHE A 416 28.41 37.34 -20.30
CA PHE A 416 28.57 35.88 -20.38
C PHE A 416 30.02 35.46 -20.69
N ASN A 417 30.68 36.15 -21.62
CA ASN A 417 32.07 35.86 -21.99
C ASN A 417 33.08 36.25 -20.90
N GLU A 418 32.82 37.33 -20.16
CA GLU A 418 33.66 37.77 -19.04
C GLU A 418 33.59 36.79 -17.85
N ASN A 419 32.43 36.15 -17.63
CA ASN A 419 32.24 35.13 -16.59
C ASN A 419 32.66 33.71 -17.01
N SER A 420 32.97 33.48 -18.29
CA SER A 420 33.33 32.15 -18.81
C SER A 420 34.84 31.91 -18.96
N GLY A 421 35.67 32.88 -18.60
CA GLY A 421 37.14 32.79 -18.59
C GLY A 421 37.71 32.74 -17.19
#